data_AF-A0A9D8YVU9-F1
#
_entry.id   AF-A0A9D8YVU9-F1
#
_cell.length_a   1.000
_cell.length_b   1.000
_cell.length_c   1.000
_cell.angle_alpha   90.00
_cell.angle_beta   90.00
_cell.angle_gamma   90.00
#
_symmetry.space_group_name_H-M   'P 1'
#
loop_
_entity.id
_entity.type
_entity.pdbx_description
1 polymer ?
#
loop_
_entity_poly.entity_id
_entity_poly.type
_entity_poly.pdbx_seq_one_letter_code
_entity_poly.pdbx_strand_id
1 'polypeptide(L)'
;MAISISQLQRLRSNHLQGEGGLSLPQPRGLRSSDPSEFGDLLKNAIDRVDNVQKHADGEITSWVAGEKEDLHEVMISMNHAQLSFQLMTEVRNRLVDTYQELMRMQV
;
A
#
# COMPACT_ATOMS: atom_id res chain seq x y z
N MET A 1 -20.63 -31.12 61.52
CA MET A 1 -20.51 -29.84 60.79
C MET A 1 -19.31 -29.97 59.87
N ALA A 2 -19.51 -30.54 58.68
CA ALA A 2 -18.46 -31.01 57.79
C ALA A 2 -18.00 -29.89 56.86
N ILE A 3 -16.82 -29.33 57.13
CA ILE A 3 -16.22 -28.27 56.33
C ILE A 3 -15.54 -28.91 55.11
N SER A 4 -16.33 -29.03 54.05
CA SER A 4 -16.00 -28.86 52.64
C SER A 4 -14.62 -29.33 52.12
N ILE A 5 -14.60 -30.52 51.52
CA ILE A 5 -13.57 -31.00 50.58
C ILE A 5 -13.43 -30.06 49.35
N SER A 6 -14.37 -29.13 49.16
CA SER A 6 -14.36 -28.10 48.11
C SER A 6 -13.27 -27.03 48.30
N GLN A 7 -12.71 -26.84 49.50
CA GLN A 7 -11.63 -25.87 49.73
C GLN A 7 -10.25 -26.40 49.36
N LEU A 8 -10.03 -27.73 49.34
CA LEU A 8 -8.74 -28.32 48.94
C LEU A 8 -8.60 -28.55 47.43
N GLN A 9 -9.62 -28.21 46.63
CA GLN A 9 -9.55 -28.24 45.16
C GLN A 9 -9.18 -26.88 44.56
N ARG A 10 -9.23 -25.81 45.36
CA ARG A 10 -8.81 -24.45 44.98
C ARG A 10 -7.30 -24.23 45.06
N LEU A 11 -6.57 -25.07 45.78
CA LEU A 11 -5.11 -24.97 45.88
C LEU A 11 -4.34 -25.73 44.77
N ARG A 12 -5.01 -26.63 44.02
CA ARG A 12 -4.44 -27.22 42.79
C ARG A 12 -4.72 -26.39 41.53
N SER A 13 -5.64 -25.43 41.61
CA SER A 13 -6.12 -24.68 40.44
C SER A 13 -5.49 -23.29 40.29
N ASN A 14 -4.51 -22.94 41.13
CA ASN A 14 -3.86 -21.62 41.12
C ASN A 14 -2.32 -21.66 41.10
N HIS A 15 -1.70 -22.81 40.77
CA HIS A 15 -0.24 -22.95 40.66
C HIS A 15 0.24 -23.37 39.26
N LEU A 16 -0.48 -22.94 38.21
CA LEU A 16 0.07 -22.88 36.84
C LEU A 16 -0.01 -21.45 36.30
N GLN A 17 0.24 -20.47 37.18
CA GLN A 17 0.38 -19.07 36.83
C GLN A 17 1.82 -18.67 37.12
N GLY A 18 2.65 -18.66 36.06
CA GLY A 18 4.00 -18.14 36.10
C GLY A 18 5.05 -19.04 35.48
N GLU A 19 5.00 -19.21 34.15
CA GLU A 19 6.20 -19.30 33.30
C GLU A 19 5.79 -18.71 31.95
N GLY A 20 6.53 -17.69 31.50
CA GLY A 20 6.19 -16.82 30.37
C GLY A 20 5.99 -17.57 29.06
N GLY A 21 4.74 -17.90 28.75
CA GLY A 21 4.33 -18.14 27.39
C GLY A 21 4.52 -16.85 26.61
N LEU A 22 5.58 -16.80 25.80
CA LEU A 22 5.74 -15.85 24.71
C LEU A 22 4.42 -15.85 23.93
N SER A 23 3.54 -14.93 24.29
CA SER A 23 2.41 -14.56 23.44
C SER A 23 3.06 -13.88 22.26
N LEU A 24 3.53 -14.70 21.32
CA LEU A 24 3.87 -14.26 19.98
C LEU A 24 2.72 -13.34 19.58
N PRO A 25 2.99 -12.05 19.31
CA PRO A 25 1.99 -11.20 18.71
C PRO A 25 1.46 -11.98 17.53
N GLN A 26 0.20 -12.44 17.61
CA GLN A 26 -0.45 -13.08 16.48
C GLN A 26 -0.23 -12.08 15.34
N PRO A 27 0.41 -12.48 14.23
CA PRO A 27 0.63 -11.57 13.13
C PRO A 27 -0.74 -11.04 12.78
N ARG A 28 -0.96 -9.76 13.12
CA ARG A 28 -2.23 -9.08 12.99
C ARG A 28 -2.61 -9.33 11.56
N GLY A 29 -3.63 -10.18 11.37
CA GLY A 29 -3.93 -10.79 10.08
C GLY A 29 -3.84 -9.70 9.03
N LEU A 30 -3.07 -9.97 7.97
CA LEU A 30 -3.07 -9.17 6.77
C LEU A 30 -4.52 -8.83 6.50
N ARG A 31 -4.90 -7.58 6.82
CA ARG A 31 -6.24 -7.10 6.53
C ARG A 31 -6.40 -7.43 5.06
N SER A 32 -7.38 -8.26 4.74
CA SER A 32 -7.78 -8.49 3.37
C SER A 32 -7.96 -7.11 2.78
N SER A 33 -6.98 -6.66 1.99
CA SER A 33 -7.00 -5.36 1.34
C SER A 33 -8.27 -5.39 0.51
N ASP A 34 -9.21 -4.53 0.88
CA ASP A 34 -10.46 -4.43 0.16
C ASP A 34 -10.09 -4.13 -1.30
N PRO A 35 -10.62 -4.85 -2.30
CA PRO A 35 -10.42 -4.53 -3.70
C PRO A 35 -10.62 -3.04 -4.03
N SER A 36 -11.46 -2.34 -3.24
CA SER A 36 -11.63 -0.88 -3.31
C SER A 36 -10.35 -0.08 -3.02
N GLU A 37 -9.58 -0.46 -1.99
CA GLU A 37 -8.37 0.28 -1.56
C GLU A 37 -7.28 0.25 -2.63
N PHE A 38 -7.21 -0.85 -3.39
CA PHE A 38 -6.32 -0.98 -4.52
C PHE A 38 -6.75 -0.14 -5.73
N GLY A 39 -8.06 -0.09 -6.02
CA GLY A 39 -8.61 0.77 -7.07
C GLY A 39 -8.32 2.25 -6.81
N ASP A 40 -8.41 2.67 -5.55
CA ASP A 40 -8.04 4.03 -5.12
C ASP A 40 -6.55 4.30 -5.30
N LEU A 41 -5.69 3.35 -4.93
CA LEU A 41 -4.24 3.45 -5.13
C LEU A 41 -3.87 3.60 -6.62
N LEU A 42 -4.52 2.81 -7.47
CA LEU A 42 -4.36 2.90 -8.92
C LEU A 42 -4.80 4.26 -9.45
N LYS A 43 -5.99 4.72 -9.07
CA LYS A 43 -6.50 6.03 -9.46
C LYS A 43 -5.52 7.15 -9.10
N ASN A 44 -5.05 7.14 -7.86
CA ASN A 44 -4.06 8.11 -7.39
C ASN A 44 -2.75 8.06 -8.19
N ALA A 45 -2.30 6.87 -8.61
CA ALA A 45 -1.11 6.73 -9.45
C ALA A 45 -1.31 7.33 -10.85
N ILE A 46 -2.48 7.11 -11.47
CA ILE A 46 -2.85 7.71 -12.76
C ILE A 46 -2.89 9.24 -12.66
N ASP A 47 -3.59 9.75 -11.64
CA ASP A 47 -3.72 11.19 -11.41
C ASP A 47 -2.34 11.86 -11.20
N ARG A 48 -1.40 11.15 -10.57
CA ARG A 48 -0.04 11.64 -10.38
C ARG A 48 0.73 11.79 -11.69
N VAL A 49 0.60 10.84 -12.61
CA VAL A 49 1.27 10.89 -13.91
C VAL A 49 0.70 12.01 -14.77
N ASP A 50 -0.62 12.18 -14.78
CA ASP A 50 -1.30 13.30 -15.44
C ASP A 50 -0.78 14.66 -14.94
N ASN A 51 -0.59 14.79 -13.62
CA ASN A 51 -0.03 16.00 -13.04
C ASN A 51 1.43 16.24 -13.47
N VAL A 52 2.28 15.21 -13.46
CA VAL A 52 3.67 15.33 -13.94
C VAL A 52 3.73 15.74 -15.41
N GLN A 53 2.85 15.18 -16.25
CA GLN A 53 2.75 15.56 -17.66
C GLN A 53 2.32 17.01 -17.84
N LYS A 54 1.25 17.44 -17.15
CA LYS A 54 0.78 18.84 -17.19
C LYS A 54 1.83 19.83 -16.69
N HIS A 55 2.59 19.44 -15.67
CA HIS A 55 3.71 20.25 -15.18
C HIS A 55 4.78 20.42 -16.26
N ALA A 56 5.20 19.34 -16.91
CA ALA A 56 6.16 19.40 -18.01
C ALA A 56 5.65 20.27 -19.18
N ASP A 57 4.37 20.14 -19.56
CA ASP A 57 3.76 20.96 -20.61
C ASP A 57 3.72 22.46 -20.23
N GLY A 58 3.45 22.75 -18.96
CA GLY A 58 3.51 24.12 -18.41
C GLY A 58 4.92 24.71 -18.48
N GLU A 59 5.93 23.94 -18.07
CA GLU A 59 7.34 24.32 -18.13
C GLU A 59 7.80 24.62 -19.56
N ILE A 60 7.39 23.78 -20.52
CA ILE A 60 7.65 24.02 -21.96
C ILE A 60 6.99 25.32 -22.40
N THR A 61 5.74 25.54 -22.02
CA THR A 61 4.96 26.73 -22.43
C THR A 61 5.60 28.01 -21.88
N SER A 62 5.97 28.03 -20.60
CA SER A 62 6.64 29.17 -19.97
C SER A 62 8.02 29.45 -20.58
N TRP A 63 8.76 28.41 -20.98
CA TRP A 63 10.04 28.58 -21.67
C TRP A 63 9.86 29.16 -23.08
N VAL A 64 8.91 28.64 -23.88
CA VAL A 64 8.60 29.19 -25.22
C VAL A 64 8.09 30.63 -25.13
N ALA A 65 7.35 30.97 -24.08
CA ALA A 65 6.88 32.33 -23.82
C ALA A 65 8.00 33.30 -23.38
N GLY A 66 9.21 32.79 -23.09
CA GLY A 66 10.33 33.59 -22.60
C GLY A 66 10.26 33.92 -21.11
N GLU A 67 9.32 33.31 -20.36
CA GLU A 67 9.17 33.49 -18.91
C GLU A 67 10.18 32.65 -18.11
N LYS A 68 10.69 31.56 -18.70
CA LYS A 68 11.79 30.76 -18.16
C LYS A 68 12.98 30.77 -19.11
N GLU A 69 14.15 31.18 -18.62
CA GLU A 69 15.41 31.11 -19.38
C GLU A 69 16.10 29.74 -19.26
N ASP A 70 15.76 28.95 -18.23
CA ASP A 70 16.48 27.72 -17.91
C ASP A 70 15.91 26.50 -18.66
N LEU A 71 16.40 26.29 -19.87
CA LEU A 71 16.11 25.11 -20.69
C LEU A 71 16.43 23.79 -19.94
N HIS A 72 17.37 23.79 -18.99
CA HIS A 72 17.74 22.58 -18.25
C HIS A 72 16.58 22.06 -17.40
N GLU A 73 15.85 22.96 -16.73
CA GLU A 73 14.71 22.62 -15.88
C GLU A 73 13.54 22.04 -16.69
N VAL A 74 13.28 22.61 -17.87
CA VAL A 74 12.30 22.09 -18.82
C VAL A 74 12.66 20.68 -19.27
N MET A 75 13.93 20.47 -19.66
CA MET A 75 14.41 19.16 -20.09
C MET A 75 14.34 18.11 -18.98
N ILE A 76 14.64 18.48 -17.72
CA ILE A 76 14.44 17.60 -16.57
C ILE A 76 12.96 17.24 -16.42
N SER A 77 12.08 18.24 -16.45
CA SER A 77 10.64 18.03 -16.30
C SER A 77 10.07 17.11 -17.39
N MET A 78 10.51 17.29 -18.64
CA MET A 78 10.15 16.41 -19.76
C MET A 78 10.64 14.98 -19.55
N ASN A 79 11.90 14.79 -19.14
CA ASN A 79 12.45 13.45 -18.86
C ASN A 79 11.71 12.77 -17.70
N HIS A 80 11.36 13.53 -16.66
CA HIS A 80 10.60 13.03 -15.53
C HIS A 80 9.18 12.59 -15.94
N ALA A 81 8.50 13.36 -16.79
CA ALA A 81 7.20 12.98 -17.36
C ALA A 81 7.29 11.70 -18.20
N GLN A 82 8.28 11.60 -19.08
CA GLN A 82 8.50 10.42 -19.91
C GLN A 82 8.74 9.16 -19.07
N LEU A 83 9.62 9.24 -18.06
CA LEU A 83 9.91 8.11 -17.18
C LEU A 83 8.68 7.70 -16.36
N SER A 84 7.93 8.68 -15.85
CA SER A 84 6.70 8.45 -15.09
C SER A 84 5.64 7.74 -15.94
N PHE A 85 5.50 8.13 -17.21
CA PHE A 85 4.58 7.48 -18.14
C PHE A 85 5.00 6.04 -18.48
N GLN A 86 6.29 5.80 -18.67
CA GLN A 86 6.81 4.45 -18.89
C GLN A 86 6.51 3.54 -17.70
N LEU A 87 6.80 4.03 -16.49
CA LEU A 87 6.48 3.31 -15.26
C LEU A 87 4.98 3.03 -15.14
N MET A 88 4.13 4.00 -15.44
CA MET A 88 2.67 3.84 -15.43
C MET A 88 2.20 2.75 -16.39
N THR A 89 2.80 2.66 -17.58
CA THR A 89 2.45 1.65 -18.59
C THR A 89 2.78 0.25 -18.06
N GLU A 90 3.95 0.07 -17.45
CA GLU A 90 4.33 -1.20 -16.84
C GLU A 90 3.41 -1.58 -15.68
N VAL A 91 3.08 -0.60 -14.83
CA VAL A 91 2.12 -0.79 -13.74
C VAL A 91 0.75 -1.18 -14.31
N ARG A 92 0.21 -0.46 -15.30
CA ARG A 92 -1.07 -0.80 -15.96
C ARG A 92 -1.07 -2.24 -16.47
N ASN A 93 -0.02 -2.64 -17.18
CA ASN A 93 0.09 -4.00 -17.71
C ASN A 93 0.04 -5.03 -16.57
N ARG A 94 0.85 -4.83 -15.53
CA ARG A 94 0.90 -5.71 -14.37
C ARG A 94 -0.43 -5.79 -13.61
N LEU A 95 -1.17 -4.70 -13.54
CA LEU A 95 -2.47 -4.63 -12.88
C LEU A 95 -3.54 -5.40 -13.63
N VAL A 96 -3.56 -5.26 -14.96
CA VAL A 96 -4.46 -6.03 -15.82
C VAL A 96 -4.17 -7.53 -15.67
N ASP A 97 -2.91 -7.93 -15.66
CA ASP A 97 -2.50 -9.32 -15.47
C ASP A 97 -2.92 -9.86 -14.09
N THR A 98 -2.67 -9.07 -13.04
CA THR A 98 -3.00 -9.47 -11.66
C THR A 98 -4.52 -9.60 -11.47
N TYR A 99 -5.31 -8.69 -12.05
CA TYR A 99 -6.78 -8.78 -12.03
C TYR A 99 -7.28 -10.04 -12.74
N GLN A 100 -6.71 -10.37 -13.91
CA GLN A 100 -7.04 -11.60 -14.63
C GLN A 100 -6.67 -12.86 -13.83
N GLU A 101 -5.53 -12.88 -13.15
CA GLU A 101 -5.08 -14.01 -12.33
C GLU A 101 -6.00 -14.25 -11.13
N LEU A 102 -6.39 -13.18 -10.40
CA LEU A 102 -7.30 -13.28 -9.27
C LEU A 102 -8.67 -13.86 -9.67
N MET A 103 -9.17 -13.55 -10.87
CA MET A 103 -10.42 -14.13 -11.38
C MET A 103 -10.27 -15.61 -11.79
N ARG A 104 -9.09 -16.04 -12.25
CA ARG A 104 -8.82 -17.45 -12.57
C ARG A 104 -8.70 -18.32 -11.33
N MET A 105 -8.32 -17.76 -10.18
CA MET A 105 -8.24 -18.50 -8.91
C MET A 105 -9.61 -18.73 -8.24
N GLN A 106 -10.64 -17.98 -8.61
CA GLN A 106 -11.98 -18.03 -7.98
C GLN A 106 -12.99 -18.94 -8.71
N VAL A 107 -12.65 -19.51 -9.87
CA VAL A 107 -13.50 -20.45 -10.61
C VAL A 107 -13.20 -21.90 -10.30
#